data_AF-A0A1A2KW12-F1
#
_entry.id   AF-A0A1A2KW12-F1
#
_cell.length_a   1.000
_cell.length_b   1.000
_cell.length_c   1.000
_cell.angle_alpha   90.00
_cell.angle_beta   90.00
_cell.angle_gamma   90.00
#
_symmetry.space_group_name_H-M   'P 1'
#
loop_
_entity.id
_entity.type
_entity.pdbx_description
1 polymer ?
#
loop_
_entity_poly.entity_id
_entity_poly.type
_entity_poly.pdbx_seq_one_letter_code
_entity_poly.pdbx_strand_id
1 'polypeptide(L)'
;MYNNWINSYRARQRAVGEQLCEDITDWQVSAEGRHTSSGLRSAEVEALEAMRDDDIADALDAIPAANRMTVYFADVEGYHYREIAALMGTPVGTVMSRLARGRKRLRELLADVARDRGIGRDAGKVQAAVPLS
;
A
#
# COMPACT_ATOMS: atom_id res chain seq x y z
N MET A 1 -10.99 5.49 -31.42
CA MET A 1 -11.82 4.62 -30.58
C MET A 1 -11.30 4.66 -29.15
N TYR A 2 -11.94 5.42 -28.26
CA TYR A 2 -11.56 5.51 -26.83
C TYR A 2 -12.73 4.96 -26.00
N ASN A 3 -12.80 3.63 -25.89
CA ASN A 3 -13.87 2.94 -25.20
C ASN A 3 -13.39 2.47 -23.82
N ASN A 4 -14.27 2.63 -22.82
CA ASN A 4 -14.35 1.91 -21.54
C ASN A 4 -13.94 2.63 -20.24
N TRP A 5 -13.13 3.70 -20.27
CA TRP A 5 -12.55 4.22 -19.02
C TRP A 5 -13.40 5.24 -18.22
N ILE A 6 -14.45 5.80 -18.81
CA ILE A 6 -15.38 6.70 -18.10
C ILE A 6 -16.41 5.91 -17.25
N ASN A 7 -16.58 4.61 -17.51
CA ASN A 7 -17.68 3.84 -16.93
C ASN A 7 -17.42 3.37 -15.48
N SER A 8 -16.16 3.24 -15.07
CA SER A 8 -15.79 2.79 -13.72
C SER A 8 -16.10 3.82 -12.62
N TYR A 9 -16.14 5.12 -12.94
CA TYR A 9 -16.48 6.17 -11.98
C TYR A 9 -17.95 6.09 -11.52
N ARG A 10 -18.87 5.70 -12.41
CA ARG A 10 -20.30 5.51 -12.09
C ARG A 10 -20.60 4.21 -11.35
N ALA A 11 -19.82 3.15 -11.60
CA ALA A 11 -19.98 1.87 -10.90
C ALA A 11 -19.55 1.95 -9.43
N ARG A 12 -18.48 2.71 -9.14
CA ARG A 12 -17.96 2.86 -7.77
C ARG A 12 -18.81 3.80 -6.90
N GLN A 13 -19.46 4.80 -7.49
CA GLN A 13 -20.41 5.67 -6.78
C GLN A 13 -21.78 5.01 -6.49
N ARG A 14 -22.12 3.85 -7.07
CA ARG A 14 -23.36 3.11 -6.78
C ARG A 14 -23.18 1.82 -5.99
N ALA A 15 -21.95 1.46 -5.61
CA ALA A 15 -21.66 0.23 -4.87
C ALA A 15 -21.47 0.47 -3.36
N VAL A 16 -22.10 1.52 -2.82
CA VAL A 16 -22.22 1.74 -1.38
C VAL A 16 -23.71 1.76 -1.07
N GLY A 17 -24.20 0.70 -0.45
CA GLY A 17 -25.59 0.58 -0.02
C GLY A 17 -26.04 -0.85 0.27
N GLU A 18 -25.68 -1.33 1.47
CA GLU A 18 -26.58 -2.07 2.38
C GLU A 18 -26.97 -3.53 2.07
N GLN A 19 -26.50 -4.46 2.91
CA GLN A 19 -27.33 -5.45 3.62
C GLN A 19 -26.49 -6.09 4.74
N LEU A 20 -26.69 -5.63 5.99
CA LEU A 20 -27.62 -6.17 7.00
C LEU A 20 -26.99 -7.36 7.74
N CYS A 21 -26.58 -7.13 9.00
CA CYS A 21 -26.24 -8.21 9.90
C CYS A 21 -27.50 -9.02 10.20
N GLU A 22 -27.60 -10.21 9.63
CA GLU A 22 -28.53 -11.24 10.09
C GLU A 22 -27.79 -12.15 11.08
N ASP A 23 -28.40 -12.28 12.25
CA ASP A 23 -28.16 -13.15 13.39
C ASP A 23 -26.99 -14.16 13.31
N ILE A 24 -26.00 -13.96 14.18
CA ILE A 24 -24.97 -14.95 14.48
C ILE A 24 -25.65 -16.17 15.09
N THR A 25 -25.65 -17.30 14.37
CA THR A 25 -26.17 -18.55 14.90
C THR A 25 -25.20 -19.12 15.94
N ASP A 26 -25.72 -19.46 17.13
CA ASP A 26 -24.99 -20.03 18.29
C ASP A 26 -24.22 -21.35 17.98
N TRP A 27 -24.50 -21.97 16.83
CA TRP A 27 -23.82 -23.18 16.35
C TRP A 27 -22.45 -22.92 15.70
N GLN A 28 -22.12 -21.67 15.33
CA GLN A 28 -20.80 -21.33 14.77
C GLN A 28 -19.72 -21.13 15.83
N VAL A 29 -20.09 -20.87 17.09
CA VAL A 29 -19.14 -20.67 18.20
C VAL A 29 -18.49 -21.99 18.65
N SER A 30 -19.14 -23.14 18.42
CA SER A 30 -18.64 -24.43 18.91
C SER A 30 -17.71 -25.17 17.93
N ALA A 31 -17.56 -24.71 16.69
CA ALA A 31 -16.68 -25.33 15.69
C ALA A 31 -15.23 -24.82 15.74
N GLU A 32 -14.97 -23.71 16.44
CA GLU A 32 -13.62 -23.13 16.60
C GLU A 32 -12.77 -23.87 17.66
N GLY A 33 -13.34 -24.88 18.33
CA GLY A 33 -12.68 -25.67 19.39
C GLY A 33 -11.71 -26.76 18.94
N ARG A 34 -11.28 -26.81 17.66
CA ARG A 34 -10.29 -27.79 17.18
C ARG A 34 -9.11 -27.13 16.49
N HIS A 35 -8.25 -26.56 17.33
CA HIS A 35 -6.79 -26.52 17.21
C HIS A 35 -6.23 -27.07 15.89
N THR A 36 -6.13 -26.22 14.86
CA THR A 36 -5.02 -26.33 13.92
C THR A 36 -3.82 -25.69 14.61
N SER A 37 -2.95 -26.51 15.20
CA SER A 37 -1.68 -26.04 15.74
C SER A 37 -0.73 -25.65 14.59
N SER A 38 -0.95 -24.47 14.01
CA SER A 38 0.07 -23.78 13.22
C SER A 38 0.26 -22.38 13.79
N GLY A 39 1.15 -22.27 14.79
CA GLY A 39 1.87 -21.06 15.19
C GLY A 39 1.06 -19.77 15.25
N LEU A 40 0.49 -19.48 16.43
CA LEU A 40 0.26 -18.09 16.82
C LEU A 40 1.63 -17.39 16.71
N ARG A 41 1.75 -16.45 15.76
CA ARG A 41 2.98 -15.65 15.60
C ARG A 41 3.29 -15.01 16.95
N SER A 42 4.56 -15.05 17.35
CA SER A 42 4.92 -14.54 18.66
C SER A 42 4.72 -13.03 18.74
N ALA A 43 4.40 -12.52 19.93
CA ALA A 43 4.16 -11.10 20.16
C ALA A 43 5.34 -10.22 19.70
N GLU A 44 6.58 -10.72 19.77
CA GLU A 44 7.74 -10.02 19.23
C GLU A 44 7.73 -9.91 17.71
N VAL A 45 7.23 -10.92 16.98
CA VAL A 45 7.16 -10.88 15.51
C VAL A 45 6.10 -9.87 15.08
N GLU A 46 4.95 -9.87 15.74
CA GLU A 46 3.87 -8.92 15.47
C GLU A 46 4.29 -7.47 15.80
N ALA A 47 4.94 -7.25 16.96
CA ALA A 47 5.46 -5.94 17.32
C ALA A 47 6.54 -5.44 16.33
N LEU A 48 7.44 -6.32 15.89
CA LEU A 48 8.47 -5.98 14.90
C LEU A 48 7.87 -5.73 13.51
N GLU A 49 6.82 -6.44 13.10
CA GLU A 49 6.11 -6.17 11.84
C GLU A 49 5.40 -4.81 11.88
N ALA A 50 4.70 -4.50 12.98
CA ALA A 50 4.00 -3.22 13.16
C ALA A 50 4.95 -2.01 13.14
N MET A 51 6.06 -2.07 13.91
CA MET A 51 7.07 -1.00 13.94
C MET A 51 7.67 -0.71 12.56
N ARG A 52 7.70 -1.70 11.66
CA ARG A 52 8.27 -1.55 10.31
C ARG A 52 7.28 -0.95 9.32
N ASP A 53 5.97 -1.06 9.57
CA ASP A 53 4.96 -0.38 8.77
C ASP A 53 4.79 1.09 9.20
N ASP A 54 5.08 1.40 10.46
CA ASP A 54 5.24 2.77 10.94
C ASP A 54 6.29 3.54 10.12
N ASP A 55 7.42 2.90 9.75
CA ASP A 55 8.45 3.53 8.90
C ASP A 55 7.91 4.02 7.54
N ILE A 56 6.96 3.29 6.94
CA ILE A 56 6.35 3.67 5.66
C ILE A 56 5.38 4.84 5.85
N ALA A 57 4.56 4.78 6.91
CA ALA A 57 3.64 5.85 7.26
C ALA A 57 4.39 7.15 7.58
N ASP A 58 5.44 7.07 8.40
CA ASP A 58 6.30 8.20 8.78
C ASP A 58 7.03 8.79 7.58
N ALA A 59 7.53 7.94 6.67
CA ALA A 59 8.18 8.40 5.45
C ALA A 59 7.20 9.13 4.52
N LEU A 60 5.97 8.65 4.41
CA LEU A 60 4.92 9.38 3.70
C LEU A 60 4.62 10.69 4.40
N ASP A 61 4.51 10.70 5.73
CA ASP A 61 4.17 11.91 6.49
C ASP A 61 5.23 13.01 6.46
N ALA A 62 6.50 12.63 6.34
CA ALA A 62 7.60 13.57 6.12
C ALA A 62 7.58 14.28 4.75
N ILE A 63 6.72 13.87 3.82
CA ILE A 63 6.58 14.49 2.49
C ILE A 63 5.53 15.59 2.53
N PRO A 64 5.79 16.77 1.91
CA PRO A 64 4.79 17.83 1.79
C PRO A 64 3.46 17.29 1.26
N ALA A 65 2.36 17.64 1.94
CA ALA A 65 1.04 17.03 1.73
C ALA A 65 0.63 16.96 0.25
N ALA A 66 0.89 18.01 -0.54
CA ALA A 66 0.56 18.03 -1.96
C ALA A 66 1.35 17.00 -2.78
N ASN A 67 2.62 16.74 -2.45
CA ASN A 67 3.43 15.72 -3.12
C ASN A 67 3.02 14.32 -2.65
N ARG A 68 2.80 14.13 -1.34
CA ARG A 68 2.34 12.87 -0.74
C ARG A 68 1.05 12.40 -1.38
N MET A 69 0.07 13.30 -1.48
CA MET A 69 -1.23 13.00 -2.05
C MET A 69 -1.14 12.62 -3.54
N THR A 70 -0.30 13.32 -4.31
CA THR A 70 -0.04 12.96 -5.71
C THR A 70 0.59 11.57 -5.85
N VAL A 71 1.53 11.22 -4.96
CA VAL A 71 2.15 9.88 -4.93
C VAL A 71 1.11 8.83 -4.58
N TYR A 72 0.31 9.04 -3.53
CA TYR A 72 -0.74 8.11 -3.12
C TYR A 72 -1.72 7.81 -4.27
N PHE A 73 -2.25 8.84 -4.92
CA PHE A 73 -3.18 8.64 -6.02
C PHE A 73 -2.56 7.93 -7.23
N ALA A 74 -1.28 8.14 -7.52
CA ALA A 74 -0.62 7.52 -8.67
C ALA A 74 -0.15 6.10 -8.39
N ASP A 75 0.50 5.89 -7.25
CA ASP A 75 1.27 4.67 -6.95
C ASP A 75 0.48 3.66 -6.11
N VAL A 76 -0.50 4.13 -5.33
CA VAL A 76 -1.37 3.27 -4.50
C VAL A 76 -2.73 3.07 -5.15
N GLU A 77 -3.42 4.16 -5.52
CA GLU A 77 -4.75 4.07 -6.13
C GLU A 77 -4.73 3.81 -7.65
N GLY A 78 -3.59 4.05 -8.31
CA GLY A 78 -3.42 3.78 -9.74
C GLY A 78 -4.12 4.76 -10.70
N TYR A 79 -4.51 5.95 -10.23
CA TYR A 79 -5.13 6.98 -11.09
C TYR A 79 -4.16 7.48 -12.17
N HIS A 80 -4.71 7.81 -13.34
CA HIS A 80 -3.93 8.45 -14.39
C HIS A 80 -3.69 9.93 -14.07
N TYR A 81 -2.58 10.49 -14.57
CA TYR A 81 -2.17 11.86 -14.23
C TYR A 81 -3.23 12.93 -14.53
N ARG A 82 -4.06 12.71 -15.57
CA ARG A 82 -5.17 13.59 -15.92
C ARG A 82 -6.32 13.56 -14.90
N GLU A 83 -6.59 12.42 -14.27
CA GLU A 83 -7.59 12.32 -13.19
C GLU A 83 -7.07 13.00 -11.93
N ILE A 84 -5.81 12.75 -11.58
CA ILE A 84 -5.17 13.37 -10.42
C ILE A 84 -5.18 14.89 -10.58
N ALA A 85 -4.89 15.40 -11.78
CA ALA A 85 -4.96 16.81 -12.11
C ALA A 85 -6.37 17.39 -11.88
N ALA A 86 -7.40 16.69 -12.35
CA ALA A 86 -8.79 17.08 -12.17
C ALA A 86 -9.22 17.05 -10.69
N LEU A 87 -8.87 15.98 -9.96
CA LEU A 87 -9.22 15.78 -8.56
C LEU A 87 -8.52 16.81 -7.64
N MET A 88 -7.27 17.16 -7.94
CA MET A 88 -6.51 18.15 -7.17
C MET A 88 -6.70 19.60 -7.64
N GLY A 89 -7.43 19.84 -8.73
CA GLY A 89 -7.59 21.17 -9.33
C GLY A 89 -6.26 21.80 -9.78
N THR A 90 -5.31 21.00 -10.29
CA THR A 90 -3.98 21.49 -10.71
C THR A 90 -3.58 21.02 -12.10
N PRO A 91 -2.66 21.71 -12.81
CA PRO A 91 -2.20 21.28 -14.13
C PRO A 91 -1.53 19.90 -14.12
N VAL A 92 -1.66 19.14 -15.22
CA VAL A 92 -1.01 17.82 -15.38
C VAL A 92 0.51 17.91 -15.22
N GLY A 93 1.15 18.97 -15.73
CA GLY A 93 2.58 19.20 -15.54
C GLY A 93 2.97 19.41 -14.06
N THR A 94 2.07 20.01 -13.26
CA THR A 94 2.26 20.14 -11.82
C THR A 94 2.20 18.77 -11.15
N VAL A 95 1.23 17.93 -11.51
CA VAL A 95 1.13 16.53 -11.04
C VAL A 95 2.41 15.77 -11.33
N MET A 96 2.92 15.80 -12.57
CA MET A 96 4.18 15.15 -12.94
C MET A 96 5.35 15.62 -12.08
N SER A 97 5.49 16.94 -11.89
CA SER A 97 6.59 17.50 -11.10
C SER A 97 6.47 17.16 -9.61
N ARG A 98 5.26 17.13 -9.06
CA ARG A 98 4.98 16.72 -7.66
C ARG A 98 5.29 15.25 -7.45
N LEU A 99 4.87 14.39 -8.39
CA LEU A 99 5.14 12.96 -8.35
C LEU A 99 6.64 12.68 -8.39
N ALA A 100 7.39 13.35 -9.27
CA ALA A 100 8.84 13.21 -9.36
C ALA A 100 9.54 13.58 -8.04
N ARG A 101 9.16 14.71 -7.43
CA ARG A 101 9.70 15.15 -6.14
C ARG A 101 9.30 14.22 -5.00
N GLY A 102 8.04 13.80 -4.94
CA GLY A 102 7.52 12.88 -3.93
C GLY A 102 8.24 11.52 -3.98
N ARG A 103 8.34 10.90 -5.16
CA ARG A 103 9.07 9.63 -5.35
C ARG A 103 10.56 9.76 -5.05
N LYS A 104 11.19 10.89 -5.39
CA LYS A 104 12.58 11.14 -4.99
C LYS A 104 12.71 11.12 -3.47
N ARG A 105 11.84 11.85 -2.76
CA ARG A 105 11.89 11.93 -1.31
C ARG A 105 11.58 10.60 -0.63
N LEU A 106 10.59 9.84 -1.11
CA LEU A 106 10.31 8.49 -0.60
C LEU A 106 11.52 7.56 -0.77
N ARG A 107 12.18 7.57 -1.93
CA ARG A 107 13.37 6.74 -2.15
C ARG A 107 14.50 7.06 -1.18
N GLU A 108 14.66 8.33 -0.81
CA GLU A 108 15.65 8.74 0.18
C GLU A 108 15.28 8.28 1.59
N LEU A 109 14.02 8.47 1.99
CA LEU A 109 13.53 8.14 3.33
C LEU A 109 13.47 6.62 3.58
N LEU A 110 13.10 5.85 2.56
CA LEU A 110 12.92 4.40 2.65
C LEU A 110 14.13 3.61 2.18
N ALA A 111 15.30 4.23 1.98
CA ALA A 111 16.48 3.56 1.45
C ALA A 111 16.93 2.39 2.34
N ASP A 112 16.97 2.60 3.65
CA ASP A 112 17.39 1.57 4.61
C ASP A 112 16.29 0.54 4.82
N VAL A 113 15.02 0.96 4.92
CA VAL A 113 13.85 0.05 4.95
C VAL A 113 13.85 -0.89 3.75
N ALA A 114 14.14 -0.35 2.55
CA ALA A 114 14.22 -1.15 1.33
C ALA A 114 15.38 -2.14 1.38
N ARG A 115 16.56 -1.73 1.88
CA ARG A 115 17.71 -2.61 2.07
C ARG A 115 17.39 -3.78 3.02
N ASP A 116 16.79 -3.47 4.16
CA ASP A 116 16.45 -4.46 5.19
C ASP A 116 15.36 -5.42 4.74
N ARG A 117 14.44 -4.96 3.89
CA ARG A 117 13.41 -5.78 3.25
C ARG A 117 13.91 -6.51 1.99
N GLY A 118 15.17 -6.33 1.59
CA GLY A 118 15.71 -6.90 0.34
C GLY A 118 14.98 -6.39 -0.90
N ILE A 119 14.44 -5.17 -0.85
CA ILE A 119 13.74 -4.51 -1.95
C ILE A 119 14.74 -3.64 -2.69
N GLY A 120 15.07 -4.00 -3.93
CA GLY A 120 16.01 -3.23 -4.74
C GLY A 120 16.72 -4.12 -5.76
N ARG A 121 17.39 -3.50 -6.74
CA ARG A 121 18.03 -4.22 -7.85
C ARG A 121 19.19 -5.15 -7.40
N ASP A 122 19.68 -4.98 -6.18
CA ASP A 122 20.75 -5.77 -5.58
C ASP A 122 20.27 -6.98 -4.76
N ALA A 123 18.96 -7.16 -4.60
CA ALA A 123 18.37 -8.31 -3.88
C ALA A 123 18.78 -9.67 -4.47
N GLY A 124 19.10 -9.71 -5.77
CA GLY A 124 19.58 -10.90 -6.46
C GLY A 124 21.04 -11.27 -6.21
N LYS A 125 21.83 -10.48 -5.47
CA LYS A 125 23.26 -10.78 -5.21
C LYS A 125 23.54 -11.44 -3.85
N VAL A 126 22.60 -11.39 -2.90
CA VAL A 126 22.83 -11.85 -1.52
C VAL A 126 22.79 -13.39 -1.40
N GLN A 127 22.22 -14.11 -2.37
CA GLN A 127 22.16 -15.58 -2.35
C GLN A 127 23.39 -16.30 -2.90
N ALA A 128 24.41 -15.59 -3.42
CA ALA A 128 25.58 -16.22 -4.05
C ALA A 128 26.79 -16.46 -3.12
N ALA A 129 26.66 -16.18 -1.82
CA ALA A 129 27.76 -16.29 -0.86
C ALA A 129 27.39 -17.15 0.36
N VAL A 130 27.01 -18.40 0.12
CA VAL A 130 27.12 -19.45 1.14
C VAL A 130 28.30 -20.33 0.73
N PRO A 131 29.44 -20.32 1.45
CA PRO A 131 30.51 -21.27 1.17
C PRO A 131 30.06 -22.66 1.63
N LEU A 132 29.92 -23.58 0.68
CA LEU A 132 29.84 -25.01 0.98
C LEU A 132 31.13 -25.42 1.69
N SER A 133 31.00 -25.94 2.90
CA SER A 133 32.08 -26.65 3.62
C SER A 133 32.32 -28.02 3.01
#